data_AF-A0A414L3G6-F1
#
_entry.id   AF-A0A414L3G6-F1
#
_cell.length_a   1.000
_cell.length_b   1.000
_cell.length_c   1.000
_cell.angle_alpha   90.00
_cell.angle_beta   90.00
_cell.angle_gamma   90.00
#
_symmetry.space_group_name_H-M   'P 1'
#
loop_
_entity.id
_entity.type
_entity.pdbx_description
1 polymer ?
#
loop_
_entity_poly.entity_id
_entity_poly.type
_entity_poly.pdbx_seq_one_letter_code
_entity_poly.pdbx_strand_id
1 'polypeptide(L)'
;MEIGYPFELAFIMYVGLLFFLICLIGAYVDDQLNWFTGGIFGCLELLAICSVLGTHVWKIWVKGDKIIYRSYIGIKHYYTFADITRITERLDGGYEFYSGKKKLFRIDNNLSDGAILAGMLEAKKIPCDKAGMTVDKFTLKTRGVYKAVSAMSVGFFCWMVWVMIEQNETNIIFFRPMLVLGVISLIIFIDLITDRFSVNGTRVTRRRGLIVKKFDISEIESTRLKKGLFGEKIEFYVKGKCIAKVSTNNQPYDLLDKRIRKEHILRKR
;
A
#
# COMPACT_ATOMS: atom_id res chain seq x y z
N MET A 1 10.66 -11.70 19.51
CA MET A 1 9.95 -10.72 18.68
C MET A 1 8.76 -11.41 18.02
N GLU A 2 7.58 -10.79 18.04
CA GLU A 2 6.38 -11.28 17.34
C GLU A 2 6.01 -10.26 16.27
N ILE A 3 5.80 -10.74 15.04
CA ILE A 3 5.41 -9.94 13.88
C ILE A 3 4.04 -10.43 13.45
N GLY A 4 3.07 -9.52 13.44
CA GLY A 4 1.69 -9.83 13.08
C GLY A 4 0.85 -8.55 13.03
N TYR A 5 -0.35 -8.65 12.47
CA TYR A 5 -1.27 -7.52 12.44
C TYR A 5 -1.81 -7.24 13.85
N PRO A 6 -1.99 -5.95 14.22
CA PRO A 6 -2.53 -5.58 15.53
C PRO A 6 -3.96 -6.10 15.67
N PHE A 7 -4.30 -6.60 16.86
CA PHE A 7 -5.59 -7.20 17.14
C PHE A 7 -6.72 -6.16 17.08
N GLU A 8 -6.45 -4.93 17.52
CA GLU A 8 -7.40 -3.83 17.60
C GLU A 8 -7.93 -3.43 16.22
N LEU A 9 -7.07 -3.40 15.21
CA LEU A 9 -7.47 -3.05 13.83
C LEU A 9 -8.48 -4.06 13.29
N ALA A 10 -8.22 -5.35 13.54
CA ALA A 10 -9.07 -6.40 13.02
C ALA A 10 -10.33 -6.60 13.87
N PHE A 11 -10.31 -6.27 15.18
CA PHE A 11 -11.52 -6.16 16.00
C PHE A 11 -12.50 -5.12 15.42
N ILE A 12 -12.02 -3.92 15.08
CA ILE A 12 -12.84 -2.89 14.43
C ILE A 12 -13.39 -3.40 13.09
N MET A 13 -12.59 -4.12 12.30
CA MET A 13 -13.05 -4.72 11.05
C MET A 13 -14.15 -5.77 11.28
N TYR A 14 -14.04 -6.64 12.29
CA TYR A 14 -15.08 -7.62 12.62
C TYR A 14 -16.39 -6.97 13.05
N VAL A 15 -16.33 -5.92 13.87
CA VAL A 15 -17.53 -5.17 14.26
C VAL A 15 -18.22 -4.58 13.02
N GLY A 16 -17.44 -4.02 12.08
CA GLY A 16 -17.97 -3.50 10.82
C GLY A 16 -18.59 -4.55 9.92
N LEU A 17 -17.93 -5.71 9.76
CA LEU A 17 -18.42 -6.84 8.98
C LEU A 17 -19.71 -7.43 9.59
N LEU A 18 -19.73 -7.64 10.90
CA LEU A 18 -20.91 -8.14 11.60
C LEU A 18 -22.09 -7.18 11.50
N PHE A 19 -21.84 -5.87 11.60
CA PHE A 19 -22.86 -4.85 11.37
C PHE A 19 -23.38 -4.89 9.92
N PHE A 20 -22.49 -4.98 8.93
CA PHE A 20 -22.88 -5.07 7.52
C PHE A 20 -23.71 -6.33 7.24
N LEU A 21 -23.34 -7.47 7.82
CA LEU A 21 -24.09 -8.72 7.74
C LEU A 21 -25.51 -8.56 8.32
N ILE A 22 -25.66 -7.91 9.48
CA ILE A 22 -26.99 -7.63 10.07
C ILE A 22 -27.83 -6.77 9.13
N CYS A 23 -27.25 -5.69 8.57
CA CYS A 23 -27.94 -4.84 7.61
C CYS A 23 -28.35 -5.60 6.35
N LEU A 24 -27.47 -6.48 5.84
CA LEU A 24 -27.72 -7.28 4.65
C LEU A 24 -28.84 -8.30 4.88
N ILE A 25 -28.86 -8.97 6.04
CA ILE A 25 -29.94 -9.87 6.45
C ILE A 25 -31.25 -9.08 6.61
N GLY A 26 -31.21 -7.92 7.27
CA GLY A 26 -32.38 -7.06 7.43
C GLY A 26 -32.98 -6.63 6.09
N ALA A 27 -32.14 -6.15 5.16
CA ALA A 27 -32.58 -5.77 3.82
C ALA A 27 -33.14 -6.94 3.00
N TYR A 28 -32.62 -8.16 3.21
CA TYR A 28 -33.16 -9.37 2.59
C TYR A 28 -34.50 -9.79 3.19
N VAL A 29 -34.66 -9.70 4.52
CA VAL A 29 -35.91 -10.03 5.22
C VAL A 29 -37.03 -9.04 4.90
N ASP A 30 -36.68 -7.76 4.74
CA ASP A 30 -37.63 -6.69 4.38
C ASP A 30 -37.93 -6.63 2.87
N ASP A 31 -37.55 -7.66 2.10
CA ASP A 31 -37.72 -7.78 0.64
C ASP A 31 -37.12 -6.58 -0.17
N GLN A 32 -36.22 -5.80 0.43
CA GLN A 32 -35.51 -4.70 -0.24
C GLN A 32 -34.35 -5.19 -1.12
N LEU A 33 -33.94 -6.46 -0.97
CA LEU A 33 -32.80 -7.05 -1.65
C LEU A 33 -33.19 -8.36 -2.34
N ASN A 34 -33.04 -8.42 -3.66
CA ASN A 34 -33.28 -9.66 -4.39
C ASN A 34 -32.20 -10.72 -4.08
N TRP A 35 -32.53 -12.00 -4.30
CA TRP A 35 -31.64 -13.13 -4.00
C TRP A 35 -30.30 -13.10 -4.75
N PHE A 36 -30.28 -12.54 -5.98
CA PHE A 36 -29.07 -12.46 -6.80
C PHE A 36 -28.08 -11.44 -6.21
N THR A 37 -28.58 -10.25 -5.90
CA THR A 37 -27.85 -9.17 -5.26
C THR A 37 -27.40 -9.56 -3.85
N GLY A 38 -28.29 -10.19 -3.07
CA GLY A 38 -27.96 -10.76 -1.76
C GLY A 38 -26.88 -11.84 -1.82
N GLY A 39 -26.93 -12.71 -2.83
CA GLY A 39 -25.89 -13.72 -3.07
C GLY A 39 -24.52 -13.11 -3.36
N ILE A 40 -24.46 -12.07 -4.20
CA ILE A 40 -23.20 -11.37 -4.52
C ILE A 40 -22.62 -10.71 -3.28
N PHE A 41 -23.41 -9.94 -2.54
CA PHE A 41 -22.92 -9.27 -1.33
C PHE A 41 -22.55 -10.27 -0.23
N GLY A 42 -23.31 -11.36 -0.06
CA GLY A 42 -22.96 -12.44 0.86
C GLY A 42 -21.64 -13.12 0.51
N CYS A 43 -21.36 -13.34 -0.78
CA CYS A 43 -20.07 -13.87 -1.24
C CYS A 43 -18.92 -12.90 -0.94
N LEU A 44 -19.10 -11.60 -1.20
CA LEU A 44 -18.10 -10.57 -0.89
C LEU A 44 -17.84 -10.47 0.61
N GLU A 45 -18.89 -10.55 1.43
CA GLU A 45 -18.81 -10.52 2.89
C GLU A 45 -18.05 -11.75 3.42
N LEU A 46 -18.34 -12.94 2.90
CA LEU A 46 -17.61 -14.16 3.25
C LEU A 46 -16.13 -14.05 2.88
N LEU A 47 -15.81 -13.50 1.71
CA LEU A 47 -14.42 -13.25 1.30
C LEU A 47 -13.72 -12.23 2.22
N ALA A 48 -14.43 -11.18 2.65
CA ALA A 48 -13.91 -10.19 3.58
C ALA A 48 -13.63 -10.82 4.96
N ILE A 49 -14.57 -11.58 5.51
CA ILE A 49 -14.39 -12.32 6.78
C ILE A 49 -13.20 -13.29 6.69
N CYS A 50 -13.11 -14.08 5.61
CA CYS A 50 -11.97 -14.97 5.38
C CYS A 50 -10.64 -14.21 5.33
N SER A 51 -10.63 -13.02 4.72
CA SER A 51 -9.43 -12.19 4.61
C SER A 51 -8.98 -11.66 5.98
N VAL A 52 -9.91 -11.22 6.84
CA VAL A 52 -9.60 -10.76 8.21
C VAL A 52 -9.17 -11.92 9.10
N LEU A 53 -9.80 -13.09 8.99
CA LEU A 53 -9.34 -14.28 9.71
C LEU A 53 -7.91 -14.66 9.29
N GLY A 54 -7.62 -14.61 8.00
CA GLY A 54 -6.29 -14.90 7.48
C GLY A 54 -5.20 -13.99 8.06
N THR A 55 -5.46 -12.69 8.22
CA THR A 55 -4.47 -11.75 8.79
C THR A 55 -4.18 -12.00 10.26
N HIS A 56 -5.14 -12.53 11.04
CA HIS A 56 -4.91 -12.94 12.42
C HIS A 56 -4.12 -14.23 12.57
N VAL A 57 -4.39 -15.17 11.67
CA VAL A 57 -3.72 -16.47 11.68
C VAL A 57 -2.26 -16.31 11.24
N TRP A 58 -2.00 -15.43 10.28
CA TRP A 58 -0.65 -15.13 9.83
C TRP A 58 0.16 -14.45 10.95
N LYS A 59 1.26 -15.09 11.36
CA LYS A 59 2.16 -14.57 12.40
C LYS A 59 3.57 -15.11 12.20
N ILE A 60 4.57 -14.31 12.57
CA ILE A 60 5.97 -14.73 12.63
C ILE A 60 6.49 -14.52 14.04
N TRP A 61 6.98 -15.58 14.68
CA TRP A 61 7.70 -15.48 15.95
C TRP A 61 9.19 -15.69 15.71
N VAL A 62 10.00 -14.75 16.17
CA VAL A 62 11.46 -14.82 16.13
C VAL A 62 11.97 -14.96 17.56
N LYS A 63 12.63 -16.09 17.84
CA LYS A 63 13.23 -16.41 19.15
C LYS A 63 14.71 -16.75 18.94
N GLY A 64 15.58 -15.76 19.15
CA GLY A 64 17.00 -15.88 18.80
C GLY A 64 17.15 -16.19 17.31
N ASP A 65 17.78 -17.32 17.00
CA ASP A 65 18.04 -17.75 15.62
C ASP A 65 16.89 -18.60 15.01
N LYS A 66 15.83 -18.87 15.78
CA LYS A 66 14.68 -19.65 15.33
C LYS A 66 13.54 -18.74 14.88
N ILE A 67 12.99 -19.02 13.71
CA ILE A 67 11.82 -18.37 13.13
C ILE A 67 10.69 -19.39 13.05
N ILE A 68 9.56 -19.06 13.65
CA ILE A 68 8.32 -19.81 13.53
C ILE A 68 7.39 -18.97 12.67
N TYR A 69 7.11 -19.44 11.47
CA TYR A 69 6.19 -18.80 10.54
C TYR A 69 4.86 -19.53 10.55
N ARG A 70 3.73 -18.85 10.77
CA ARG A 70 2.39 -19.39 10.54
C ARG A 70 1.80 -18.75 9.30
N SER A 71 1.39 -19.57 8.34
CA SER A 71 0.77 -19.11 7.09
C SER A 71 -0.64 -18.56 7.32
N TYR A 72 -1.20 -17.89 6.31
CA TYR A 72 -2.59 -17.40 6.30
C TYR A 72 -3.64 -18.51 6.53
N ILE A 73 -3.28 -19.78 6.30
CA ILE A 73 -4.15 -20.95 6.47
C ILE A 73 -3.85 -21.68 7.81
N GLY A 74 -2.92 -21.17 8.62
CA GLY A 74 -2.63 -21.70 9.96
C GLY A 74 -1.53 -22.75 10.02
N ILE A 75 -0.92 -23.11 8.90
CA ILE A 75 0.19 -24.07 8.84
C ILE A 75 1.44 -23.43 9.45
N LYS A 76 2.04 -24.10 10.42
CA LYS A 76 3.29 -23.68 11.06
C LYS A 76 4.47 -24.25 10.29
N HIS A 77 5.42 -23.38 9.97
CA HIS A 77 6.71 -23.70 9.40
C HIS A 77 7.80 -23.24 10.36
N TYR A 78 8.82 -24.07 10.50
CA TYR A 78 9.95 -23.83 11.37
C TYR A 78 11.17 -23.59 10.49
N TYR A 79 11.81 -22.44 10.70
CA TYR A 79 13.01 -22.04 9.99
C TYR A 79 14.06 -21.58 11.00
N THR A 80 15.30 -21.58 10.58
CA THR A 80 16.42 -20.95 11.27
C THR A 80 17.02 -19.86 10.39
N PHE A 81 17.78 -18.95 10.98
CA PHE A 81 18.50 -17.94 10.20
C PHE A 81 19.47 -18.55 9.17
N ALA A 82 20.02 -19.73 9.44
CA ALA A 82 20.88 -20.45 8.51
C ALA A 82 20.14 -20.94 7.25
N ASP A 83 18.83 -21.20 7.36
CA ASP A 83 18.00 -21.59 6.21
C ASP A 83 17.71 -20.41 5.27
N ILE A 84 17.90 -19.18 5.73
CA ILE A 84 17.69 -17.97 4.92
C ILE A 84 18.99 -17.65 4.18
N THR A 85 18.99 -17.86 2.87
CA THR A 85 20.16 -17.58 2.03
C THR A 85 20.12 -16.19 1.42
N ARG A 86 18.93 -15.61 1.25
CA ARG A 86 18.74 -14.31 0.59
C ARG A 86 17.48 -13.61 1.09
N ILE A 87 17.57 -12.30 1.23
CA ILE A 87 16.44 -11.42 1.51
C ILE A 87 16.27 -10.49 0.32
N THR A 88 15.01 -10.20 -0.03
CA THR A 88 14.71 -9.22 -1.07
C THR A 88 13.76 -8.17 -0.55
N GLU A 89 14.20 -6.90 -0.53
CA GLU A 89 13.33 -5.75 -0.29
C GLU A 89 12.57 -5.42 -1.58
N ARG A 90 11.25 -5.42 -1.52
CA ARG A 90 10.36 -5.11 -2.64
C ARG A 90 10.22 -3.61 -2.83
N LEU A 91 9.81 -3.22 -4.04
CA LEU A 91 9.51 -1.82 -4.40
C LEU A 91 8.43 -1.18 -3.51
N ASP A 92 7.53 -1.99 -2.95
CA ASP A 92 6.50 -1.52 -2.04
C ASP A 92 6.96 -1.50 -0.58
N GLY A 93 8.25 -1.70 -0.28
CA GLY A 93 8.82 -1.70 1.08
C GLY A 93 8.59 -2.97 1.89
N GLY A 94 7.99 -4.01 1.29
CA GLY A 94 7.86 -5.33 1.92
C GLY A 94 9.14 -6.15 1.79
N TYR A 95 9.31 -7.18 2.62
CA TYR A 95 10.46 -8.07 2.60
C TYR A 95 10.06 -9.48 2.18
N GLU A 96 10.88 -10.11 1.35
CA GLU A 96 10.72 -11.51 0.94
C GLU A 96 11.94 -12.32 1.33
N PHE A 97 11.72 -13.49 1.93
CA PHE A 97 12.76 -14.34 2.47
C PHE A 97 12.87 -15.63 1.66
N TYR A 98 14.10 -16.00 1.30
CA TYR A 98 14.40 -17.10 0.39
C TYR A 98 15.40 -18.09 0.99
N SER A 99 15.20 -19.37 0.67
CA SER A 99 16.17 -20.45 0.84
C SER A 99 16.56 -20.96 -0.54
N GLY A 100 17.76 -20.59 -1.00
CA GLY A 100 18.19 -20.73 -2.39
C GLY A 100 17.23 -20.02 -3.35
N LYS A 101 16.53 -20.81 -4.19
CA LYS A 101 15.52 -20.31 -5.14
C LYS A 101 14.09 -20.33 -4.58
N LYS A 102 13.85 -20.98 -3.44
CA LYS A 102 12.51 -21.18 -2.87
C LYS A 102 12.14 -20.00 -1.97
N LYS A 103 10.96 -19.41 -2.20
CA LYS A 103 10.38 -18.40 -1.31
C LYS A 103 9.84 -19.08 -0.04
N LEU A 104 10.28 -18.60 1.12
CA LEU A 104 9.85 -19.12 2.43
C LEU A 104 8.60 -18.39 2.91
N PHE A 105 8.70 -17.06 3.06
CA PHE A 105 7.61 -16.21 3.50
C PHE A 105 7.83 -14.76 3.05
N ARG A 106 6.78 -13.94 3.19
CA ARG A 106 6.76 -12.52 2.84
C ARG A 106 6.25 -11.73 4.04
N ILE A 107 6.87 -10.59 4.31
CA ILE A 107 6.41 -9.60 5.27
C ILE A 107 6.02 -8.35 4.50
N ASP A 108 4.82 -7.85 4.76
CA ASP A 108 4.34 -6.63 4.12
C ASP A 108 4.92 -5.36 4.75
N ASN A 109 4.97 -4.31 3.95
CA ASN A 109 5.57 -3.02 4.29
C ASN A 109 4.90 -2.27 5.45
N ASN A 110 3.67 -2.64 5.78
CA ASN A 110 2.92 -2.05 6.89
C ASN A 110 3.40 -2.55 8.25
N LEU A 111 4.24 -3.59 8.29
CA LEU A 111 4.81 -4.15 9.51
C LEU A 111 6.26 -3.65 9.63
N SER A 112 6.48 -2.66 10.51
CA SER A 112 7.81 -2.08 10.80
C SER A 112 8.83 -3.14 11.21
N ASP A 113 8.33 -4.20 11.84
CA ASP A 113 9.08 -5.37 12.27
C ASP A 113 9.78 -6.14 11.14
N GLY A 114 9.31 -6.02 9.90
CA GLY A 114 9.99 -6.62 8.74
C GLY A 114 11.38 -6.04 8.52
N ALA A 115 11.54 -4.73 8.71
CA ALA A 115 12.84 -4.07 8.60
C ALA A 115 13.79 -4.46 9.75
N ILE A 116 13.24 -4.67 10.95
CA ILE A 116 14.02 -5.13 12.12
C ILE A 116 14.57 -6.54 11.85
N LEU A 117 13.73 -7.47 11.37
CA LEU A 117 14.16 -8.82 11.03
C LEU A 117 15.21 -8.83 9.90
N ALA A 118 15.01 -8.01 8.88
CA ALA A 118 15.99 -7.86 7.80
C ALA A 118 17.34 -7.36 8.34
N GLY A 119 17.33 -6.36 9.23
CA GLY A 119 18.55 -5.85 9.88
C GLY A 119 19.27 -6.90 10.75
N MET A 120 18.53 -7.75 11.48
CA MET A 120 19.13 -8.85 12.25
C MET A 120 19.86 -9.86 11.36
N LEU A 121 19.31 -10.17 10.18
CA LEU A 121 19.90 -11.10 9.22
C LEU A 121 21.07 -10.46 8.45
N GLU A 122 20.99 -9.17 8.15
CA GLU A 122 22.10 -8.40 7.57
C GLU A 122 23.31 -8.37 8.52
N ALA A 123 23.09 -8.22 9.83
CA ALA A 123 24.14 -8.34 10.84
C ALA A 123 24.83 -9.72 10.86
N LYS A 124 24.14 -10.76 10.39
CA LYS A 124 24.70 -12.11 10.19
C LYS A 124 25.31 -12.33 8.80
N LYS A 125 25.55 -11.26 8.04
CA LYS A 125 26.13 -11.27 6.68
C LYS A 125 25.28 -12.00 5.63
N ILE A 126 23.97 -12.11 5.84
CA ILE A 126 23.05 -12.62 4.82
C ILE A 126 22.76 -11.48 3.83
N PRO A 127 22.89 -11.70 2.51
CA PRO A 127 22.68 -10.65 1.52
C PRO A 127 21.22 -10.19 1.50
N CYS A 128 21.04 -8.88 1.66
CA CYS A 128 19.77 -8.20 1.48
C CYS A 128 19.77 -7.46 0.14
N ASP A 129 19.20 -8.11 -0.87
CA ASP A 129 19.08 -7.53 -2.20
C ASP A 129 17.87 -6.59 -2.23
N LYS A 130 18.10 -5.30 -2.45
CA LYS A 130 16.98 -4.42 -2.81
C LYS A 130 16.59 -4.76 -4.24
N ALA A 131 15.38 -5.24 -4.51
CA ALA A 131 14.92 -5.85 -5.78
C ALA A 131 15.38 -5.15 -7.08
N GLY A 132 16.65 -5.32 -7.48
CA GLY A 132 17.31 -4.51 -8.51
C GLY A 132 17.34 -3.00 -8.24
N MET A 133 17.05 -2.55 -7.01
CA MET A 133 16.98 -1.14 -6.63
C MET A 133 18.34 -0.66 -6.14
N THR A 134 18.90 0.32 -6.82
CA THR A 134 20.09 1.03 -6.36
C THR A 134 19.73 2.49 -6.12
N VAL A 135 20.60 3.24 -5.44
CA VAL A 135 20.46 4.70 -5.29
C VAL A 135 20.30 5.39 -6.65
N ASP A 136 20.83 4.77 -7.71
CA ASP A 136 20.82 5.31 -9.07
C ASP A 136 19.68 4.71 -9.93
N LYS A 137 19.01 3.65 -9.48
CA LYS A 137 17.91 3.01 -10.24
C LYS A 137 16.84 2.48 -9.31
N PHE A 138 15.70 3.17 -9.22
CA PHE A 138 14.55 2.75 -8.41
C PHE A 138 13.24 3.36 -8.92
N THR A 139 12.10 2.77 -8.52
CA THR A 139 10.77 3.30 -8.84
C THR A 139 9.95 3.46 -7.57
N LEU A 140 9.61 4.70 -7.25
CA LEU A 140 8.69 5.08 -6.21
C LEU A 140 7.25 4.73 -6.58
N LYS A 141 6.59 3.99 -5.70
CA LYS A 141 5.17 3.62 -5.79
C LYS A 141 4.43 4.08 -4.54
N THR A 142 3.18 4.48 -4.73
CA THR A 142 2.22 4.68 -3.64
C THR A 142 2.02 3.37 -2.86
N ARG A 143 1.99 3.42 -1.52
CA ARG A 143 1.72 2.24 -0.68
C ARG A 143 0.41 1.57 -1.07
N GLY A 144 0.38 0.24 -0.95
CA GLY A 144 -0.81 -0.56 -1.25
C GLY A 144 -2.06 -0.12 -0.47
N VAL A 145 -1.90 0.32 0.78
CA VAL A 145 -3.00 0.79 1.63
C VAL A 145 -3.77 1.94 0.99
N TYR A 146 -3.09 2.96 0.46
CA TYR A 146 -3.79 4.08 -0.19
C TYR A 146 -4.53 3.64 -1.45
N LYS A 147 -3.99 2.67 -2.19
CA LYS A 147 -4.70 2.11 -3.35
C LYS A 147 -5.93 1.32 -2.92
N ALA A 148 -5.85 0.55 -1.84
CA ALA A 148 -6.96 -0.21 -1.31
C ALA A 148 -8.07 0.70 -0.75
N VAL A 149 -7.72 1.69 0.07
CA VAL A 149 -8.68 2.67 0.62
C VAL A 149 -9.38 3.42 -0.51
N SER A 150 -8.65 3.91 -1.50
CA SER A 150 -9.27 4.59 -2.64
C SER A 150 -10.10 3.66 -3.52
N ALA A 151 -9.72 2.38 -3.69
CA ALA A 151 -10.55 1.39 -4.38
C ALA A 151 -11.87 1.15 -3.62
N MET A 152 -11.81 1.03 -2.30
CA MET A 152 -12.99 0.87 -1.45
C MET A 152 -13.91 2.10 -1.53
N SER A 153 -13.35 3.31 -1.56
CA SER A 153 -14.12 4.55 -1.73
C SER A 153 -14.82 4.61 -3.10
N VAL A 154 -14.19 4.12 -4.17
CA VAL A 154 -14.83 4.02 -5.49
C VAL A 154 -15.93 2.96 -5.49
N GLY A 155 -15.68 1.78 -4.91
CA GLY A 155 -16.67 0.71 -4.79
C GLY A 155 -17.90 1.13 -3.99
N PHE A 156 -17.69 1.80 -2.84
CA PHE A 156 -18.76 2.38 -2.04
C PHE A 156 -19.58 3.39 -2.83
N PHE A 157 -18.92 4.23 -3.64
CA PHE A 157 -19.61 5.21 -4.47
C PHE A 157 -20.44 4.55 -5.59
N CYS A 158 -19.90 3.55 -6.28
CA CYS A 158 -20.66 2.77 -7.27
C CYS A 158 -21.89 2.10 -6.65
N TRP A 159 -21.74 1.55 -5.44
CA TRP A 159 -22.84 0.96 -4.68
C TRP A 159 -23.92 1.99 -4.33
N MET A 160 -23.52 3.16 -3.83
CA MET A 160 -24.47 4.24 -3.51
C MET A 160 -25.25 4.72 -4.74
N VAL A 161 -24.58 4.87 -5.90
CA VAL A 161 -25.25 5.23 -7.15
C VAL A 161 -26.26 4.16 -7.57
N TRP A 162 -25.90 2.88 -7.43
CA TRP A 162 -26.80 1.76 -7.72
C TRP A 162 -28.05 1.78 -6.81
N VAL A 163 -27.84 1.91 -5.48
CA VAL A 163 -28.94 1.99 -4.50
C VAL A 163 -29.89 3.16 -4.81
N MET A 164 -29.33 4.31 -5.21
CA MET A 164 -30.15 5.48 -5.57
C MET A 164 -30.94 5.30 -6.87
N ILE A 165 -30.42 4.56 -7.85
CA ILE A 165 -31.16 4.21 -9.08
C ILE A 165 -32.32 3.26 -8.73
N GLU A 166 -32.06 2.26 -7.89
CA GLU A 166 -33.07 1.24 -7.52
C GLU A 166 -34.21 1.86 -6.69
N GLN A 167 -33.90 2.76 -5.76
CA GLN A 167 -34.92 3.40 -4.91
C GLN A 167 -35.65 4.58 -5.57
N ASN A 168 -35.32 4.93 -6.82
CA ASN A 168 -35.89 6.07 -7.55
C ASN A 168 -35.80 7.42 -6.79
N GLU A 169 -34.92 7.49 -5.79
CA GLU A 169 -34.65 8.65 -4.92
C GLU A 169 -33.74 9.63 -5.69
N THR A 170 -34.34 10.44 -6.55
CA THR A 170 -33.66 11.50 -7.32
C THR A 170 -33.60 12.83 -6.58
N ASN A 171 -33.63 12.80 -5.25
CA ASN A 171 -33.58 14.01 -4.43
C ASN A 171 -32.29 14.81 -4.71
N ILE A 172 -32.43 15.93 -5.40
CA ILE A 172 -31.34 16.74 -5.98
C ILE A 172 -30.32 17.20 -4.91
N ILE A 173 -30.78 17.40 -3.68
CA ILE A 173 -29.99 17.92 -2.56
C ILE A 173 -28.95 16.89 -2.07
N PHE A 174 -29.24 15.59 -2.15
CA PHE A 174 -28.29 14.53 -1.78
C PHE A 174 -27.52 14.00 -2.99
N PHE A 175 -28.17 13.93 -4.16
CA PHE A 175 -27.61 13.33 -5.37
C PHE A 175 -26.40 14.10 -5.92
N ARG A 176 -26.50 15.43 -6.05
CA ARG A 176 -25.44 16.25 -6.68
C ARG A 176 -24.16 16.32 -5.84
N PRO A 177 -24.20 16.57 -4.52
CA PRO A 177 -22.99 16.58 -3.70
C PRO A 177 -22.33 15.20 -3.64
N MET A 178 -23.11 14.12 -3.58
CA MET A 178 -22.57 12.76 -3.59
C MET A 178 -21.87 12.43 -4.91
N LEU A 179 -22.48 12.75 -6.06
CA LEU A 179 -21.84 12.55 -7.37
C LEU A 179 -20.51 13.29 -7.47
N VAL A 180 -20.44 14.52 -6.98
CA VAL A 180 -19.20 15.30 -6.94
C VAL A 180 -18.14 14.60 -6.08
N LEU A 181 -18.49 14.10 -4.89
CA LEU A 181 -17.57 13.35 -4.03
C LEU A 181 -17.09 12.05 -4.69
N GLY A 182 -17.97 11.34 -5.40
CA GLY A 182 -17.64 10.13 -6.14
C GLY A 182 -16.65 10.37 -7.28
N VAL A 183 -16.91 11.41 -8.08
CA VAL A 183 -16.00 11.83 -9.16
C VAL A 183 -14.64 12.25 -8.59
N ILE A 184 -14.60 13.00 -7.50
CA ILE A 184 -13.35 13.37 -6.81
C ILE A 184 -12.61 12.12 -6.33
N SER A 185 -13.30 11.17 -5.71
CA SER A 185 -12.74 9.90 -5.25
C SER A 185 -12.15 9.08 -6.39
N LEU A 186 -12.86 8.98 -7.53
CA LEU A 186 -12.39 8.29 -8.72
C LEU A 186 -11.14 8.96 -9.33
N ILE A 187 -11.12 10.29 -9.40
CA ILE A 187 -9.95 11.06 -9.85
C ILE A 187 -8.75 10.77 -8.95
N ILE A 188 -8.93 10.79 -7.62
CA ILE A 188 -7.88 10.47 -6.64
C ILE A 188 -7.39 9.03 -6.82
N PHE A 189 -8.29 8.08 -7.02
CA PHE A 189 -7.94 6.67 -7.22
C PHE A 189 -7.11 6.45 -8.49
N ILE A 190 -7.54 7.01 -9.61
CA ILE A 190 -6.79 6.97 -10.88
C ILE A 190 -5.41 7.62 -10.67
N ASP A 191 -5.35 8.76 -9.99
CA ASP A 191 -4.10 9.45 -9.70
C ASP A 191 -3.15 8.56 -8.88
N LEU A 192 -3.64 7.90 -7.81
CA LEU A 192 -2.83 7.04 -6.94
C LEU A 192 -2.33 5.75 -7.63
N ILE A 193 -3.12 5.18 -8.54
CA ILE A 193 -2.71 3.98 -9.30
C ILE A 193 -1.69 4.35 -10.38
N THR A 194 -1.89 5.50 -11.02
CA THR A 194 -1.08 5.92 -12.18
C THR A 194 0.18 6.70 -11.78
N ASP A 195 0.23 7.29 -10.58
CA ASP A 195 1.41 7.98 -10.07
C ASP A 195 2.57 6.98 -9.91
N ARG A 196 3.56 7.14 -10.78
CA ARG A 196 4.81 6.40 -10.77
C ARG A 196 5.95 7.36 -10.98
N PHE A 197 6.92 7.31 -10.09
CA PHE A 197 8.12 8.11 -10.18
C PHE A 197 9.32 7.17 -10.28
N SER A 198 10.00 7.18 -11.42
CA SER A 198 11.13 6.29 -11.71
C SER A 198 12.40 7.09 -11.87
N VAL A 199 13.47 6.65 -11.22
CA VAL A 199 14.82 7.19 -11.34
C VAL A 199 15.68 6.15 -12.02
N ASN A 200 16.40 6.54 -13.07
CA ASN A 200 17.33 5.68 -13.80
C ASN A 200 18.57 6.49 -14.22
N GLY A 201 19.64 6.36 -13.44
CA GLY A 201 20.84 7.19 -13.54
C GLY A 201 20.52 8.65 -13.20
N THR A 202 20.85 9.55 -14.13
CA THR A 202 20.53 10.98 -14.03
C THR A 202 19.07 11.30 -14.38
N ARG A 203 18.42 10.42 -15.15
CA ARG A 203 17.08 10.67 -15.69
C ARG A 203 16.00 10.28 -14.71
N VAL A 204 15.07 11.20 -14.50
CA VAL A 204 13.83 10.99 -13.76
C VAL A 204 12.65 10.99 -14.71
N THR A 205 11.81 9.97 -14.60
CA THR A 205 10.54 9.89 -15.30
C THR A 205 9.41 9.86 -14.27
N ARG A 206 8.54 10.87 -14.32
CA ARG A 206 7.30 10.88 -13.54
C ARG A 206 6.12 10.69 -14.47
N ARG A 207 5.27 9.72 -14.15
CA ARG A 207 3.97 9.51 -14.78
C ARG A 207 2.88 9.80 -13.75
N ARG A 208 1.90 10.63 -14.13
CA ARG A 208 0.71 10.94 -13.33
C ARG A 208 -0.48 10.92 -14.29
N GLY A 209 -1.32 9.90 -14.21
CA GLY A 209 -2.33 9.61 -15.22
C GLY A 209 -1.73 9.42 -16.61
N LEU A 210 -2.18 10.26 -17.54
CA LEU A 210 -1.70 10.33 -18.92
C LEU A 210 -0.48 11.25 -19.09
N ILE A 211 -0.15 12.08 -18.10
CA ILE A 211 0.95 13.04 -18.19
C ILE A 211 2.26 12.38 -17.80
N VAL A 212 3.22 12.36 -18.72
CA VAL A 212 4.59 11.89 -18.48
C VAL A 212 5.54 13.08 -18.54
N LYS A 213 6.25 13.34 -17.46
CA LYS A 213 7.34 14.33 -17.39
C LYS A 213 8.67 13.61 -17.25
N LYS A 214 9.65 14.02 -18.05
CA LYS A 214 11.04 13.56 -17.98
C LYS A 214 11.92 14.77 -17.68
N PHE A 215 12.83 14.64 -16.73
CA PHE A 215 13.79 15.67 -16.36
C PHE A 215 15.04 15.02 -15.76
N ASP A 216 16.17 15.72 -15.79
CA ASP A 216 17.40 15.23 -15.15
C ASP A 216 17.49 15.71 -13.69
N ILE A 217 17.96 14.83 -12.81
CA ILE A 217 18.14 15.11 -11.38
C ILE A 217 19.12 16.28 -11.16
N SER A 218 20.11 16.41 -12.03
CA SER A 218 21.11 17.47 -12.00
C SER A 218 20.52 18.86 -12.29
N GLU A 219 19.28 18.97 -12.77
CA GLU A 219 18.62 20.26 -12.99
C GLU A 219 17.87 20.77 -11.76
N ILE A 220 17.66 19.91 -10.74
CA ILE A 220 16.89 20.24 -9.54
C ILE A 220 17.67 21.25 -8.70
N GLU A 221 17.27 22.52 -8.66
CA GLU A 221 17.95 23.57 -7.90
C GLU A 221 17.69 23.46 -6.39
N SER A 222 16.44 23.17 -6.02
CA SER A 222 16.06 23.04 -4.62
C SER A 222 14.92 22.04 -4.42
N THR A 223 14.93 21.42 -3.24
CA THR A 223 13.84 20.59 -2.74
C THR A 223 13.22 21.25 -1.53
N ARG A 224 11.89 21.38 -1.50
CA ARG A 224 11.16 21.87 -0.32
C ARG A 224 10.24 20.80 0.21
N LEU A 225 10.23 20.62 1.52
CA LEU A 225 9.35 19.68 2.18
C LEU A 225 8.13 20.46 2.68
N LYS A 226 6.94 20.09 2.19
CA LYS A 226 5.67 20.76 2.51
C LYS A 226 4.75 19.79 3.22
N LYS A 227 4.27 20.19 4.40
CA LYS A 227 3.24 19.45 5.14
C LYS A 227 1.86 19.77 4.56
N GLY A 228 1.08 18.76 4.24
CA GLY A 228 -0.28 18.90 3.72
C GLY A 228 -1.27 17.96 4.41
N LEU A 229 -2.53 18.02 3.98
CA LEU A 229 -3.63 17.22 4.56
C LEU A 229 -3.40 15.70 4.43
N PHE A 230 -2.69 15.27 3.39
CA PHE A 230 -2.41 13.85 3.08
C PHE A 230 -0.96 13.45 3.41
N GLY A 231 -0.36 14.12 4.40
CA GLY A 231 1.02 13.91 4.81
C GLY A 231 2.01 14.86 4.15
N GLU A 232 3.29 14.56 4.33
CA GLU A 232 4.40 15.38 3.83
C GLU A 232 4.71 15.08 2.37
N LYS A 233 5.01 16.14 1.61
CA LYS A 233 5.36 16.05 0.19
C LYS A 233 6.65 16.81 -0.06
N ILE A 234 7.58 16.18 -0.75
CA ILE A 234 8.75 16.85 -1.32
C ILE A 234 8.36 17.47 -2.66
N GLU A 235 8.62 18.77 -2.79
CA GLU A 235 8.47 19.53 -4.02
C GLU A 235 9.86 19.79 -4.64
N PHE A 236 10.01 19.45 -5.92
CA PHE A 236 11.23 19.63 -6.70
C PHE A 236 11.11 20.89 -7.55
N TYR A 237 12.08 21.80 -7.43
CA TYR A 237 12.12 23.05 -8.18
C TYR A 237 13.28 23.09 -9.18
N VAL A 238 12.97 23.56 -10.39
CA VAL A 238 13.95 23.86 -11.46
C VAL A 238 13.65 25.25 -11.97
N LYS A 239 14.64 26.14 -12.01
CA LYS A 239 14.50 27.55 -12.43
C LYS A 239 13.35 28.26 -11.73
N GLY A 240 13.24 28.07 -10.41
CA GLY A 240 12.16 28.60 -9.58
C GLY A 240 10.75 28.02 -9.80
N LYS A 241 10.55 27.07 -10.74
CA LYS A 241 9.25 26.42 -10.99
C LYS A 241 9.20 25.02 -10.39
N CYS A 242 8.09 24.69 -9.73
CA CYS A 242 7.84 23.35 -9.19
C CYS A 242 7.57 22.35 -10.34
N ILE A 243 8.50 21.43 -10.57
CA ILE A 243 8.42 20.43 -11.65
C ILE A 243 7.75 19.13 -11.20
N ALA A 244 7.93 18.74 -9.94
CA ALA A 244 7.40 17.50 -9.38
C ALA A 244 7.09 17.63 -7.89
N LYS A 245 6.12 16.85 -7.42
CA LYS A 245 5.73 16.73 -6.01
C LYS A 245 5.60 15.25 -5.70
N VAL A 246 6.37 14.73 -4.76
CA VAL A 246 6.39 13.32 -4.39
C VAL A 246 6.01 13.20 -2.91
N SER A 247 5.09 12.30 -2.61
CA SER A 247 4.69 12.03 -1.22
C SER A 247 5.81 11.28 -0.49
N THR A 248 6.12 11.65 0.75
CA THR A 248 7.06 10.90 1.60
C THR A 248 6.52 9.52 1.95
N ASN A 249 5.21 9.31 1.81
CA ASN A 249 4.57 8.01 2.01
C ASN A 249 4.88 7.00 0.87
N ASN A 250 5.39 7.45 -0.29
CA ASN A 250 5.72 6.55 -1.39
C ASN A 250 6.99 5.75 -1.08
N GLN A 251 7.07 4.50 -1.51
CA GLN A 251 8.25 3.66 -1.29
C GLN A 251 8.96 3.29 -2.60
N PRO A 252 10.30 3.25 -2.64
CA PRO A 252 11.24 3.49 -1.51
C PRO A 252 11.69 4.98 -1.39
N TYR A 253 11.15 5.72 -0.42
CA TYR A 253 11.53 7.12 -0.19
C TYR A 253 12.99 7.29 0.28
N ASP A 254 13.49 6.36 1.10
CA ASP A 254 14.85 6.43 1.65
C ASP A 254 15.94 6.46 0.57
N LEU A 255 15.71 5.78 -0.56
CA LEU A 255 16.62 5.81 -1.71
C LEU A 255 16.60 7.15 -2.42
N LEU A 256 15.43 7.77 -2.55
CA LEU A 256 15.29 9.11 -3.10
C LEU A 256 15.99 10.14 -2.24
N ASP A 257 15.79 10.08 -0.93
CA ASP A 257 16.42 10.98 0.04
C ASP A 257 17.96 10.84 0.05
N LYS A 258 18.48 9.60 0.00
CA LYS A 258 19.92 9.34 -0.19
C LYS A 258 20.45 9.89 -1.52
N ARG A 259 19.71 9.73 -2.63
CA ARG A 259 20.12 10.26 -3.95
C ARG A 259 20.16 11.79 -3.96
N ILE A 260 19.16 12.46 -3.38
CA ILE A 260 19.12 13.92 -3.26
C ILE A 260 20.30 14.44 -2.43
N ARG A 261 20.60 13.80 -1.30
CA ARG A 261 21.79 14.15 -0.49
C ARG A 261 23.10 13.98 -1.26
N LYS A 262 23.26 12.88 -2.00
CA LYS A 262 24.46 12.61 -2.82
C LYS A 262 24.68 13.73 -3.85
N GLU A 263 23.63 14.18 -4.52
CA GLU A 263 23.70 15.27 -5.50
C GLU A 263 23.99 16.63 -4.87
N HIS A 264 23.39 16.95 -3.71
CA HIS A 264 23.72 18.18 -2.99
C HIS A 264 25.17 18.23 -2.52
N ILE A 265 25.76 17.08 -2.13
CA ILE A 265 27.18 16.99 -1.77
C ILE A 265 28.05 17.17 -3.03
N LEU A 266 27.69 16.56 -4.15
CA LEU A 266 28.43 16.67 -5.41
C LEU A 266 28.47 18.10 -5.95
N ARG A 267 27.42 18.92 -5.74
CA ARG A 267 27.41 20.34 -6.14
C ARG A 267 28.19 21.28 -5.23
N LYS A 268 28.56 20.83 -4.02
CA LYS A 268 29.36 21.63 -3.06
C LYS A 268 30.86 21.40 -3.20
N ARG A 269 31.28 20.41 -4.00
CA ARG A 269 32.67 20.21 -4.42
C ARG A 269 32.89 20.86 -5.78
#